data_AF-A0A925G6W5-F1
#
_entry.id   AF-A0A925G6W5-F1
#
_cell.length_a   1.000
_cell.length_b   1.000
_cell.length_c   1.000
_cell.angle_alpha   90.00
_cell.angle_beta   90.00
_cell.angle_gamma   90.00
#
_symmetry.space_group_name_H-M   'P 1'
#
loop_
_entity.id
_entity.type
_entity.pdbx_description
1 polymer ?
#
loop_
_entity_poly.entity_id
_entity_poly.type
_entity_poly.pdbx_seq_one_letter_code
_entity_poly.pdbx_strand_id
1 'polypeptide(L)' 'RAHDALRAPQTSICPNCQEPRMPHRVCPKCGFYKGREIIQVEQEA' A
#
# COMPACT_ATOMS: atom_id res chain seq x y z
N ARG A 1 21.07 -21.98 5.83
CA ARG A 1 21.65 -20.61 5.87
C ARG A 1 22.08 -20.07 4.52
N ALA A 2 22.67 -20.83 3.60
CA ALA A 2 23.04 -20.32 2.27
C ALA A 2 21.83 -19.78 1.44
N HIS A 3 20.60 -20.22 1.73
CA HIS A 3 19.38 -19.79 1.05
C HIS A 3 18.35 -19.13 1.98
N ASP A 4 18.74 -18.77 3.20
CA ASP A 4 17.82 -18.27 4.22
C ASP A 4 17.67 -16.73 4.13
N ALA A 5 18.13 -16.14 3.02
CA ALA A 5 18.09 -14.71 2.81
C ALA A 5 16.65 -14.23 2.57
N LEU A 6 16.20 -13.32 3.43
CA LEU A 6 14.92 -12.65 3.27
C LEU A 6 14.99 -11.65 2.10
N ARG A 7 13.90 -11.54 1.35
CA ARG A 7 13.75 -10.56 0.27
C ARG A 7 12.86 -9.42 0.73
N ALA A 8 13.20 -8.20 0.33
CA ALA A 8 12.36 -7.06 0.59
C ALA A 8 10.99 -7.22 -0.10
N PRO A 9 9.89 -6.82 0.56
CA PRO A 9 8.58 -6.83 -0.05
C PRO A 9 8.53 -5.80 -1.19
N GLN A 10 7.79 -6.13 -2.25
CA GLN A 10 7.57 -5.19 -3.35
C GLN A 10 6.52 -4.16 -2.96
N THR A 11 6.86 -2.88 -3.16
CA THR A 11 5.98 -1.74 -2.93
C THR A 11 5.79 -0.94 -4.20
N SER A 12 4.63 -0.30 -4.34
CA SER A 12 4.23 0.55 -5.45
C SER A 12 3.66 1.86 -4.91
N ILE A 13 3.78 2.96 -5.65
CA ILE A 13 3.28 4.25 -5.19
C ILE A 13 1.75 4.30 -5.32
N CYS A 14 1.07 4.85 -4.31
CA CYS A 14 -0.36 5.13 -4.39
C CYS A 14 -0.63 6.34 -5.29
N PRO A 15 -1.52 6.24 -6.29
CA PRO A 15 -1.83 7.39 -7.15
C PRO A 15 -2.59 8.50 -6.44
N ASN A 16 -3.27 8.23 -5.32
CA ASN A 16 -4.08 9.22 -4.60
C ASN A 16 -3.32 9.99 -3.50
N CYS A 17 -2.43 9.33 -2.76
CA CYS A 17 -1.73 9.94 -1.62
C CYS A 17 -0.20 9.87 -1.72
N GLN A 18 0.34 9.35 -2.83
CA GLN A 18 1.78 9.21 -3.09
C GLN A 18 2.56 8.36 -2.07
N GLU A 19 1.89 7.72 -1.13
CA GLU A 19 2.50 6.81 -0.16
C GLU A 19 2.82 5.44 -0.80
N PRO A 20 3.93 4.77 -0.41
CA PRO A 20 4.16 3.37 -0.75
C PRO A 20 3.04 2.46 -0.23
N ARG A 21 2.51 1.63 -1.13
CA ARG A 21 1.51 0.61 -0.85
C ARG A 21 1.89 -0.71 -1.50
N MET A 22 1.39 -1.81 -0.96
CA MET A 22 1.52 -3.10 -1.65
C MET A 22 0.71 -3.11 -2.94
N PRO A 23 1.25 -3.71 -4.03
CA PRO A 23 0.50 -3.92 -5.25
C PRO A 23 -0.72 -4.82 -4.98
N HIS A 24 -1.79 -4.61 -5.75
CA HIS A 24 -3.07 -5.33 -5.64
C HIS A 24 -3.79 -5.24 -4.28
N ARG A 25 -3.35 -4.41 -3.35
CA ARG A 25 -4.03 -4.15 -2.07
C ARG A 25 -4.60 -2.73 -2.02
N VAL A 26 -5.62 -2.56 -1.17
CA VAL A 26 -6.14 -1.25 -0.79
C VAL A 26 -5.06 -0.47 -0.07
N CYS A 27 -4.93 0.82 -0.37
CA CYS A 27 -3.98 1.67 0.34
C CYS A 27 -4.43 1.80 1.81
N PRO A 28 -3.59 1.42 2.79
CA PRO A 28 -3.97 1.51 4.21
C PRO A 28 -4.08 2.95 4.70
N LYS A 29 -3.42 3.91 4.03
CA LYS A 29 -3.40 5.33 4.39
C LYS A 29 -4.64 6.10 3.91
N CYS A 30 -5.14 5.80 2.72
CA CYS A 30 -6.25 6.55 2.12
C CYS A 30 -7.48 5.70 1.82
N GLY A 31 -7.42 4.37 1.96
CA GLY A 31 -8.57 3.49 1.73
C GLY A 31 -8.98 3.32 0.27
N PHE A 32 -8.22 3.90 -0.65
CA PHE A 32 -8.49 3.83 -2.08
C PHE A 32 -7.85 2.61 -2.75
N TYR A 33 -8.59 2.01 -3.69
CA TYR A 33 -8.06 1.08 -4.68
C TYR A 33 -8.78 1.28 -6.01
N LYS A 34 -8.01 1.35 -7.10
CA LYS A 34 -8.51 1.63 -8.46
C LYS A 34 -9.40 2.88 -8.54
N GLY A 35 -9.08 3.93 -7.79
CA GLY A 35 -9.81 5.20 -7.80
C GLY A 35 -11.16 5.18 -7.08
N ARG A 36 -11.48 4.10 -6.36
CA ARG A 36 -12.67 4.03 -5.51
C ARG A 36 -12.26 3.95 -4.04
N GLU A 37 -12.98 4.67 -3.21
CA GLU A 37 -12.88 4.56 -1.75
C GLU A 37 -13.58 3.26 -1.31
N ILE A 38 -12.84 2.38 -0.66
CA ILE A 38 -13.37 1.07 -0.19
C ILE A 38 -13.42 1.03 1.32
N ILE A 39 -12.52 1.76 1.97
CA ILE A 39 -12.46 1.89 3.42
C ILE A 39 -12.48 3.39 3.69
N GLN A 40 -13.41 3.85 4.52
CA GLN A 40 -13.31 5.19 5.10
C GLN A 40 -12.19 5.14 6.13
N VAL A 41 -11.02 5.62 5.74
CA VAL A 41 -9.88 5.76 6.66
C VAL A 41 -9.89 7.22 7.08
N GLU A 42 -10.16 7.49 8.34
CA GLU A 42 -9.99 8.82 8.93
C GLU A 42 -8.52 9.20 8.76
N GLN A 43 -8.26 10.12 7.84
CA GLN A 43 -6.90 10.61 7.63
C GLN A 43 -6.53 11.47 8.83
N GLU A 44 -5.81 10.90 9.80
CA GLU A 44 -5.14 11.69 10.84
C GLU A 44 -4.15 12.63 10.14
N ALA A 45 -4.42 13.93 10.32
CA ALA A 45 -3.76 15.07 9.72
C ALA A 45 -2.26 15.18 10.05
#